data_AF-A0A0D8ZQT6-F1
#
_entry.id   AF-A0A0D8ZQT6-F1
#
_cell.length_a   1.000
_cell.length_b   1.000
_cell.length_c   1.000
_cell.angle_alpha   90.00
_cell.angle_beta   90.00
_cell.angle_gamma   90.00
#
_symmetry.space_group_name_H-M   'P 1'
#
loop_
_entity.id
_entity.type
_entity.pdbx_description
1 polymer ?
#
loop_
_entity_poly.entity_id
_entity_poly.type
_entity_poly.pdbx_seq_one_letter_code
_entity_poly.pdbx_strand_id
1 'polypeptide(L)' 'MSEVIEIPVELTRFQSPQAVQARLQFLLERQDEGYALSYAEQQEAAGLVELAEFLSLLRLRSTQVTKQA' A
#
# COMPACT_ATOMS: atom_id res chain seq x y z
N MET A 1 -19.34 18.14 11.17
CA MET A 1 -18.16 18.01 12.05
C MET A 1 -17.01 17.63 11.14
N SER A 2 -16.04 18.50 10.96
CA SER A 2 -14.87 18.18 10.14
C SER A 2 -13.94 17.34 11.00
N GLU A 3 -13.91 16.03 10.80
CA GLU A 3 -12.89 15.14 11.35
C GLU A 3 -11.58 15.44 10.65
N VAL A 4 -10.88 16.49 11.11
CA VAL A 4 -9.55 16.83 10.61
C VAL A 4 -8.60 15.75 11.11
N ILE A 5 -8.19 14.86 10.21
CA ILE A 5 -7.08 13.94 10.48
C ILE A 5 -5.79 14.73 10.26
N GLU A 6 -5.12 15.09 11.35
CA GLU A 6 -3.76 15.63 11.28
C GLU A 6 -2.83 14.53 10.76
N ILE A 7 -2.09 14.83 9.68
CA ILE A 7 -1.13 13.90 9.09
C ILE A 7 0.27 14.28 9.61
N PRO A 8 0.89 13.47 10.49
CA PRO A 8 2.26 13.71 10.93
C PRO A 8 3.22 13.80 9.75
N VAL A 9 4.14 14.76 9.78
CA VAL A 9 5.12 14.95 8.70
C VAL A 9 6.01 13.71 8.49
N GLU A 10 6.21 12.93 9.55
CA GLU A 10 6.96 11.67 9.54
C GLU A 10 6.35 10.64 8.58
N LEU A 11 5.04 10.72 8.31
CA LEU A 11 4.37 9.85 7.34
C LEU A 11 4.84 10.07 5.90
N THR A 12 5.49 11.20 5.58
CA THR A 12 6.15 11.38 4.27
C THR A 12 7.29 10.39 4.05
N ARG A 13 7.89 9.89 5.14
CA ARG A 13 8.97 8.90 5.14
C ARG A 13 8.44 7.47 5.26
N PHE A 14 7.15 7.30 5.51
CA PHE A 14 6.55 5.99 5.61
C PHE A 14 6.60 5.30 4.24
N GLN A 15 7.16 4.10 4.22
CA GLN A 15 7.26 3.24 3.05
C GLN A 15 6.59 1.90 3.37
N SER A 16 6.11 1.21 2.33
CA SER A 16 5.62 -0.15 2.51
C SER A 16 6.74 -1.03 3.08
N PRO A 17 6.49 -1.82 4.15
CA PRO A 17 7.50 -2.74 4.66
C PRO A 17 7.95 -3.71 3.56
N GLN A 18 9.27 -3.90 3.44
CA GLN A 18 9.85 -4.70 2.35
C GLN A 18 9.24 -6.10 2.24
N ALA A 19 8.96 -6.77 3.37
CA ALA A 19 8.35 -8.09 3.37
C ALA A 19 6.93 -8.11 2.78
N VAL A 20 6.14 -7.04 3.02
CA VAL A 20 4.78 -6.89 2.49
C VAL A 20 4.84 -6.67 0.98
N GLN A 21 5.73 -5.79 0.52
CA GLN A 21 5.97 -5.56 -0.90
C GLN A 21 6.43 -6.85 -1.62
N ALA A 22 7.37 -7.58 -1.03
CA ALA A 22 7.88 -8.83 -1.58
C ALA A 22 6.79 -9.90 -1.68
N ARG A 23 5.89 -10.00 -0.70
CA ARG A 23 4.78 -10.95 -0.73
C ARG A 23 3.77 -10.62 -1.83
N LEU A 24 3.42 -9.34 -1.98
CA LEU A 24 2.56 -8.90 -3.08
C LEU A 24 3.19 -9.23 -4.43
N GLN A 25 4.47 -8.87 -4.61
CA GLN A 25 5.21 -9.14 -5.84
C GLN A 25 5.21 -10.63 -6.19
N PHE A 26 5.49 -11.49 -5.21
CA PHE A 26 5.47 -12.95 -5.40
C PHE A 26 4.10 -13.47 -5.88
N LEU A 27 2.99 -12.95 -5.32
CA LEU A 27 1.65 -13.39 -5.72
C LEU A 27 1.31 -12.94 -7.15
N LEU A 28 1.69 -11.72 -7.52
CA LEU A 28 1.49 -11.20 -8.88
C LEU A 28 2.34 -11.95 -9.91
N GLU A 29 3.61 -12.23 -9.60
CA GLU A 29 4.50 -13.03 -10.46
C GLU A 29 3.92 -14.42 -10.73
N ARG A 30 3.35 -15.08 -9.71
CA ARG A 30 2.68 -16.37 -9.90
C ARG A 30 1.49 -16.29 -10.84
N GLN A 31 0.70 -15.22 -10.77
CA GLN A 31 -0.42 -15.00 -11.70
C GLN A 31 0.07 -14.75 -13.12
N ASP A 32 1.11 -13.93 -13.28
CA ASP A 32 1.72 -13.60 -14.58
C ASP A 32 2.36 -14.83 -15.24
N GLU A 33 2.95 -15.73 -14.44
CA GLU A 33 3.49 -17.02 -14.87
C GLU A 33 2.39 -18.06 -15.19
N GLY A 34 1.12 -17.74 -14.94
CA GLY A 34 -0.03 -18.60 -15.23
C GLY A 34 -0.32 -19.65 -14.16
N TYR A 35 0.28 -19.57 -12.97
CA TYR A 35 -0.07 -20.43 -11.85
C TYR A 35 -1.41 -20.01 -11.26
N ALA A 36 -2.29 -20.98 -11.03
CA ALA A 36 -3.52 -20.75 -10.29
C ALA A 36 -3.21 -20.47 -8.82
N LEU A 37 -3.54 -19.27 -8.35
CA LEU A 37 -3.55 -18.95 -6.93
C LEU A 37 -4.74 -19.65 -6.25
N SER A 38 -4.51 -20.19 -5.06
CA SER A 38 -5.59 -20.65 -4.19
C SER A 38 -6.51 -19.49 -3.80
N TYR A 39 -7.72 -19.79 -3.35
CA TYR A 39 -8.67 -18.77 -2.91
C TYR A 39 -8.07 -17.87 -1.79
N ALA A 40 -7.33 -18.47 -0.85
CA ALA A 40 -6.66 -17.71 0.22
C ALA A 40 -5.59 -16.75 -0.33
N GLU A 41 -4.80 -17.19 -1.30
CA GLU A 41 -3.77 -16.36 -1.96
C GLU A 41 -4.39 -15.24 -2.80
N GLN A 42 -5.54 -15.46 -3.43
CA GLN A 42 -6.26 -14.42 -4.16
C GLN A 42 -6.75 -13.33 -3.20
N GLN A 43 -7.32 -13.72 -2.06
CA GLN A 43 -7.76 -12.79 -1.02
C GLN A 43 -6.57 -12.03 -0.42
N GLU A 44 -5.44 -12.71 -0.20
CA GLU A 44 -4.20 -12.08 0.26
C GLU A 44 -3.68 -11.04 -0.75
N ALA A 45 -3.62 -11.39 -2.04
CA ALA A 45 -3.20 -10.49 -3.10
C ALA A 45 -4.10 -9.24 -3.16
N ALA A 46 -5.42 -9.42 -3.12
CA ALA A 46 -6.37 -8.32 -3.12
C ALA A 46 -6.16 -7.36 -1.92
N GLY A 47 -6.01 -7.91 -0.71
CA GLY A 47 -5.76 -7.11 0.48
C GLY A 47 -4.40 -6.40 0.47
N LEU A 48 -3.37 -7.03 -0.08
CA LEU A 48 -2.04 -6.42 -0.24
C LEU A 48 -2.03 -5.29 -1.27
N VAL A 49 -2.81 -5.41 -2.36
CA VAL A 49 -3.00 -4.33 -3.34
C VAL A 49 -3.69 -3.14 -2.67
N GLU A 50 -4.81 -3.37 -1.97
CA GLU A 50 -5.54 -2.32 -1.26
C GLU A 50 -4.64 -1.58 -0.25
N LEU A 51 -3.83 -2.32 0.50
CA LEU A 51 -2.86 -1.76 1.43
C LEU A 51 -1.80 -0.91 0.71
N ALA A 52 -1.25 -1.40 -0.40
CA ALA A 52 -0.24 -0.67 -1.17
C ALA A 52 -0.79 0.64 -1.74
N GLU A 53 -2.03 0.63 -2.25
CA GLU A 53 -2.72 1.82 -2.73
C GLU A 53 -2.96 2.83 -1.61
N PHE A 54 -3.48 2.37 -0.46
CA PHE A 54 -3.74 3.22 0.70
C PHE A 54 -2.46 3.90 1.19
N LEU A 55 -1.36 3.14 1.33
CA LEU A 55 -0.07 3.69 1.76
C LEU A 55 0.50 4.69 0.74
N SER A 56 0.30 4.44 -0.55
CA SER A 56 0.71 5.35 -1.62
C SER A 56 -0.07 6.67 -1.56
N LEU A 57 -1.39 6.60 -1.34
CA LEU A 57 -2.25 7.77 -1.15
C LEU A 57 -1.88 8.56 0.10
N LEU A 58 -1.62 7.87 1.21
CA LEU A 58 -1.20 8.49 2.48
C LEU A 58 0.10 9.26 2.31
N ARG A 59 1.09 8.66 1.62
CA ARG A 59 2.37 9.31 1.32
C ARG A 59 2.22 10.51 0.38
N LEU A 60 1.35 10.42 -0.63
CA LEU A 60 1.09 11.52 -1.54
C LEU A 60 0.47 12.71 -0.80
N ARG A 61 -0.54 12.45 0.03
CA ARG A 61 -1.22 13.49 0.83
C ARG A 61 -0.28 14.11 1.86
N SER A 62 0.53 13.32 2.55
CA SER A 62 1.51 13.84 3.51
C SER A 62 2.54 14.75 2.85
N THR A 63 3.00 14.39 1.64
CA THR A 63 3.94 15.19 0.85
C THR A 63 3.32 16.51 0.35
N GLN A 64 2.04 16.50 0.00
CA GLN A 64 1.33 17.72 -0.41
C GLN A 64 1.19 18.71 0.75
N VAL A 65 0.85 18.21 1.95
CA VAL A 65 0.76 19.04 3.17
C VAL A 65 2.11 19.69 3.49
N THR A 66 3.23 18.98 3.32
CA THR A 66 4.57 19.54 3.58
C THR A 66 5.03 20.57 2.55
N LYS A 67 4.56 20.48 1.30
CA LYS A 67 4.89 21.47 0.25
C LYS A 67 4.13 22.79 0.38
N GLN A 68 3.02 22.79 1.11
CA GLN A 68 2.15 23.95 1.31
C GLN A 68 2.39 24.66 2.66
N ALA A 69 3.26 24.10 3.51
CA ALA A 69 3.72 24.69 4.77
C ALA A 69 5.05 25.43 4.58
#